data_AF-A0A1V1T0N8-F1
#
_entry.id   AF-A0A1V1T0N8-F1
#
_cell.length_a   1.000
_cell.length_b   1.000
_cell.length_c   1.000
_cell.angle_alpha   90.00
_cell.angle_beta   90.00
_cell.angle_gamma   90.00
#
_symmetry.space_group_name_H-M   'P 1'
#
loop_
_entity.id
_entity.type
_entity.pdbx_description
1 polymer ?
#
loop_
_entity_poly.entity_id
_entity_poly.type
_entity_poly.pdbx_seq_one_letter_code
_entity_poly.pdbx_strand_id
1 'polypeptide(L)'
;MPLLYGSSSGAHDDEQRSLLEQGEERAKRMFAGFIDFAFSGNILEIAFGLILANAFTTVTNSFVNDILLPPLSVLLPLNRNMDEKFFVLKPGPNYEEQQGYNTISLAHEDGAVILAYG
;
A
#
# COMPACT_ATOMS: atom_id res chain seq x y z
N MET A 1 -42.38 -48.86 39.48
CA MET A 1 -41.42 -48.34 38.49
C MET A 1 -41.94 -47.02 37.95
N PRO A 2 -41.24 -45.91 38.21
CA PRO A 2 -41.23 -44.75 37.32
C PRO A 2 -39.81 -44.47 36.81
N LEU A 3 -39.73 -43.98 35.58
CA LEU A 3 -38.50 -43.78 34.80
C LEU A 3 -37.80 -42.46 35.21
N LEU A 4 -36.50 -42.53 35.48
CA LEU A 4 -35.63 -41.38 35.67
C LEU A 4 -35.20 -40.82 34.31
N TYR A 5 -35.91 -39.81 33.82
CA TYR A 5 -35.49 -39.00 32.68
C TYR A 5 -35.29 -37.55 33.16
N GLY A 6 -34.03 -37.14 33.35
CA GLY A 6 -33.74 -35.78 33.82
C GLY A 6 -32.29 -35.48 34.20
N SER A 7 -31.30 -36.28 33.78
CA SER A 7 -29.89 -36.11 34.21
C SER A 7 -28.88 -35.91 33.06
N SER A 8 -29.31 -35.94 31.79
CA SER A 8 -28.35 -35.90 30.65
C SER A 8 -28.16 -34.53 29.99
N SER A 9 -28.88 -33.48 30.40
CA SER A 9 -28.78 -32.15 29.76
C SER A 9 -27.66 -31.27 30.31
N GLY A 10 -27.35 -31.36 31.61
CA GLY A 10 -26.33 -30.49 32.24
C GLY A 10 -24.89 -30.84 31.86
N ALA A 11 -24.61 -32.13 31.60
CA ALA A 11 -23.25 -32.59 31.32
C ALA A 11 -22.66 -32.05 30.00
N HIS A 12 -23.50 -31.82 28.98
CA HIS A 12 -23.05 -31.26 27.70
C HIS A 12 -22.80 -29.75 27.78
N ASP A 13 -23.58 -29.02 28.57
CA ASP A 13 -23.41 -27.58 28.76
C ASP A 13 -22.14 -27.29 29.60
N ASP A 14 -21.85 -28.13 30.58
CA ASP A 14 -20.64 -28.02 31.42
C ASP A 14 -19.36 -28.32 30.63
N GLU A 15 -19.39 -29.33 29.76
CA GLU A 15 -18.27 -29.66 28.87
C GLU A 15 -18.00 -28.52 27.87
N GLN A 16 -19.06 -27.98 27.25
CA GLN A 16 -18.94 -26.86 26.31
C GLN A 16 -18.41 -25.59 26.98
N ARG A 17 -18.86 -25.29 28.21
CA ARG A 17 -18.32 -24.18 29.03
C ARG A 17 -16.84 -24.38 29.36
N SER A 18 -16.44 -25.59 29.70
CA SER A 18 -15.03 -25.90 29.99
C SER A 18 -14.12 -25.72 28.75
N LEU A 19 -14.63 -25.98 27.55
CA LEU A 19 -13.89 -25.79 26.30
C LEU A 19 -13.79 -24.30 25.92
N LEU A 20 -14.85 -23.53 26.19
CA LEU A 20 -14.85 -22.07 26.00
C LEU A 20 -13.85 -21.41 26.95
N GLU A 21 -13.88 -21.76 28.24
CA GLU A 21 -12.89 -21.25 29.22
C GLU A 21 -11.46 -21.65 28.87
N GLN A 22 -11.23 -22.88 28.40
CA GLN A 22 -9.91 -23.31 27.93
C GLN A 22 -9.43 -22.52 26.70
N GLY A 23 -10.34 -22.19 25.78
CA GLY A 23 -10.07 -21.37 24.61
C GLY A 23 -9.71 -19.93 24.99
N GLU A 24 -10.48 -19.32 25.89
CA GLU A 24 -10.25 -17.98 26.41
C GLU A 24 -8.91 -17.88 27.15
N GLU A 25 -8.59 -18.85 28.01
CA GLU A 25 -7.34 -18.92 28.74
C GLU A 25 -6.11 -19.06 27.82
N ARG A 26 -6.25 -19.83 26.73
CA ARG A 26 -5.20 -19.96 25.72
C ARG A 26 -5.03 -18.67 24.92
N ALA A 27 -6.13 -18.04 24.51
CA ALA A 27 -6.11 -16.77 23.79
C ALA A 27 -5.48 -15.66 24.64
N LYS A 28 -5.84 -15.59 25.92
CA LYS A 28 -5.27 -14.63 26.88
C LYS A 28 -3.76 -14.83 27.06
N ARG A 29 -3.29 -16.09 27.15
CA ARG A 29 -1.85 -16.41 27.21
C ARG A 29 -1.11 -16.06 25.93
N MET A 30 -1.69 -16.35 24.76
CA MET A 30 -1.10 -15.98 23.47
C MET A 30 -1.02 -14.46 23.32
N PHE A 31 -2.06 -13.72 23.71
CA PHE A 31 -2.05 -12.27 23.66
C PHE A 31 -1.01 -11.69 24.62
N ALA A 32 -0.96 -12.16 25.87
CA ALA A 32 0.08 -11.74 26.81
C ALA A 32 1.49 -12.01 26.27
N GLY A 33 1.74 -13.21 25.74
CA GLY A 33 3.03 -13.56 25.13
C GLY A 33 3.35 -12.74 23.86
N PHE A 34 2.35 -12.38 23.07
CA PHE A 34 2.53 -11.48 21.93
C PHE A 34 2.90 -10.06 22.38
N ILE A 35 2.25 -9.55 23.43
CA ILE A 35 2.59 -8.25 24.02
C ILE A 35 4.04 -8.26 24.51
N ASP A 36 4.45 -9.27 25.27
CA ASP A 36 5.84 -9.41 25.74
C ASP A 36 6.84 -9.48 24.57
N PHE A 37 6.48 -10.19 23.50
CA PHE A 37 7.27 -10.26 22.27
C PHE A 37 7.35 -8.91 21.55
N ALA A 38 6.22 -8.23 21.35
CA ALA A 38 6.14 -6.96 20.62
C ALA A 38 6.87 -5.83 21.37
N PHE A 39 6.85 -5.84 22.70
CA PHE A 39 7.60 -4.90 23.53
C PHE A 39 9.07 -5.29 23.76
N SER A 40 9.53 -6.40 23.17
CA SER A 40 10.94 -6.75 23.19
C SER A 40 11.74 -5.69 22.43
N GLY A 41 12.81 -5.19 23.07
CA GLY A 41 13.64 -4.11 22.53
C GLY A 41 14.12 -4.36 21.10
N ASN A 42 14.58 -5.59 20.81
CA ASN A 42 15.05 -5.96 19.46
C ASN A 42 13.97 -5.81 18.37
N ILE A 43 12.70 -6.07 18.69
CA ILE A 43 11.61 -5.96 17.71
C ILE A 43 11.14 -4.53 17.58
N LEU A 44 11.03 -3.82 18.71
CA LEU A 44 10.70 -2.39 18.72
C LEU A 44 11.70 -1.59 17.89
N GLU A 45 13.01 -1.82 18.07
CA GLU A 45 14.06 -1.13 17.32
C GLU A 45 13.91 -1.32 15.81
N ILE A 46 13.66 -2.56 15.36
CA ILE A 46 13.42 -2.87 13.94
C ILE A 46 12.15 -2.17 13.44
N ALA A 47 11.06 -2.22 14.20
CA ALA A 47 9.79 -1.59 13.84
C ALA A 47 9.92 -0.07 13.70
N PHE A 48 10.55 0.59 14.67
CA PHE A 48 10.82 2.03 14.61
C PHE A 48 11.73 2.39 13.42
N GLY A 49 12.75 1.57 13.14
CA GLY A 49 13.62 1.76 11.97
C GLY A 49 12.83 1.77 10.66
N LEU A 50 11.91 0.81 10.48
CA LEU A 50 11.07 0.73 9.29
C LEU A 50 10.07 1.90 9.17
N ILE A 51 9.43 2.28 10.27
CA ILE A 51 8.48 3.40 10.30
C ILE A 51 9.19 4.72 9.93
N LEU A 52 10.35 4.97 10.54
CA LEU A 52 11.13 6.17 10.27
C LEU A 52 11.68 6.18 8.84
N ALA A 53 12.15 5.04 8.33
CA ALA A 53 12.62 4.94 6.95
C ALA A 53 11.51 5.26 5.93
N ASN A 54 10.29 4.74 6.16
CA ASN A 54 9.15 4.99 5.29
C ASN A 54 8.76 6.48 5.34
N ALA A 55 8.59 7.03 6.54
CA ALA A 55 8.24 8.44 6.73
C ALA A 55 9.28 9.38 6.11
N PHE A 56 10.57 9.11 6.32
CA PHE A 56 11.66 9.90 5.76
C PHE A 56 11.68 9.87 4.23
N THR A 57 11.41 8.71 3.62
CA THR A 57 11.32 8.56 2.17
C THR A 57 10.17 9.41 1.61
N THR A 58 8.99 9.36 2.23
CA THR A 58 7.84 10.18 1.82
C THR A 58 8.15 11.67 1.88
N VAL A 59 8.75 12.14 2.97
CA VAL A 59 9.12 13.56 3.15
C VAL A 59 10.18 13.96 2.13
N THR A 60 11.21 13.13 1.93
CA THR A 60 12.28 13.41 0.95
C THR A 60 11.72 13.46 -0.46
N ASN A 61 10.80 12.56 -0.82
CA ASN A 61 10.18 12.56 -2.14
C ASN A 61 9.33 13.81 -2.37
N SER A 62 8.51 14.22 -1.40
CA SER A 62 7.74 15.47 -1.51
C SER A 62 8.68 16.68 -1.59
N PHE A 63 9.73 16.72 -0.76
CA PHE A 63 10.72 17.80 -0.84
C PHE A 63 11.40 17.88 -2.21
N VAL A 64 11.82 16.73 -2.75
CA VAL A 64 12.44 16.67 -4.08
C VAL A 64 11.44 17.13 -5.14
N ASN A 65 10.23 16.55 -5.16
CA ASN A 65 9.25 16.80 -6.20
C ASN A 65 8.70 18.23 -6.18
N ASP A 66 8.41 18.75 -4.99
CA ASP A 66 7.67 19.99 -4.85
C ASP A 66 8.59 21.21 -4.73
N ILE A 67 9.83 21.04 -4.26
CA ILE A 67 10.75 22.16 -4.00
C ILE A 67 11.98 22.11 -4.91
N LEU A 68 12.60 20.93 -5.10
CA LEU A 68 13.82 20.84 -5.90
C LEU A 68 13.57 20.73 -7.41
N LEU A 69 12.58 19.93 -7.83
CA LEU A 69 12.30 19.72 -9.25
C LEU A 69 11.88 20.99 -9.99
N PRO A 70 11.05 21.92 -9.45
CA PRO A 70 10.63 23.09 -10.23
C PRO A 70 11.81 24.01 -10.62
N PRO A 71 12.74 24.38 -9.72
CA PRO A 71 13.94 25.12 -10.10
C PRO A 71 14.91 24.34 -10.99
N LEU A 72 15.12 23.05 -10.71
CA LEU A 72 15.96 22.18 -11.54
C LEU A 72 15.42 22.03 -12.96
N SER A 73 14.10 21.94 -13.12
CA SER A 73 13.42 21.85 -14.42
C SER A 73 13.59 23.11 -15.27
N VAL A 74 13.84 24.27 -14.66
CA VAL A 74 14.09 25.52 -15.38
C VAL A 74 15.58 25.68 -15.70
N LEU A 75 16.46 25.27 -14.79
CA LEU A 75 17.91 25.47 -14.91
C LEU A 75 18.61 24.40 -15.77
N LEU A 76 18.13 23.16 -15.71
CA LEU A 76 18.52 22.09 -16.62
C LEU A 76 17.39 21.99 -17.67
N PRO A 77 17.57 22.50 -18.90
CA PRO A 77 16.62 22.30 -19.99
C PRO A 77 16.69 20.85 -20.51
N LEU A 78 16.59 19.87 -19.61
CA LEU A 78 16.23 18.50 -19.96
C LEU A 78 14.71 18.48 -20.09
N ASN A 79 14.28 18.35 -21.35
CA ASN A 79 12.93 18.08 -21.80
C ASN A 79 12.13 17.27 -20.76
N ARG A 80 11.05 17.88 -20.26
CA ARG A 80 10.31 17.63 -19.01
C ARG A 80 9.71 16.24 -18.77
N ASN A 81 9.97 15.24 -19.61
CA ASN A 81 9.46 13.89 -19.39
C ASN A 81 10.46 12.91 -20.00
N MET A 82 11.16 12.13 -19.17
CA MET A 82 11.80 10.87 -19.58
C MET A 82 10.91 9.65 -19.32
N ASP A 83 9.73 9.88 -18.73
CA ASP A 83 8.66 8.92 -18.45
C ASP A 83 7.40 9.14 -19.35
N GLU A 84 7.44 10.11 -20.26
CA GLU A 84 6.38 10.34 -21.27
C GLU A 84 6.95 10.78 -22.63
N LYS A 85 8.14 10.30 -23.00
CA LYS A 85 8.69 10.44 -24.34
C LYS A 85 7.94 9.51 -25.27
N PHE A 86 7.19 10.11 -26.16
CA PHE A 86 6.60 9.43 -27.29
C PHE A 86 7.04 10.10 -28.58
N PHE A 87 7.21 9.28 -29.61
CA PHE A 87 7.44 9.74 -30.96
C PHE A 87 6.16 9.55 -31.78
N VAL A 88 5.68 10.60 -32.44
CA VAL A 88 4.49 10.53 -33.31
C VAL A 88 4.93 9.93 -34.65
N LEU A 89 4.43 8.73 -34.97
CA LEU A 89 4.71 8.04 -36.23
C LEU A 89 3.75 8.50 -37.33
N LYS A 90 2.52 8.87 -36.95
CA LYS A 90 1.52 9.43 -37.86
C LYS A 90 0.72 10.53 -37.14
N PRO A 91 0.71 11.77 -37.66
CA PRO A 91 -0.05 12.86 -37.06
C PRO A 91 -1.56 12.66 -37.18
N GLY A 92 -2.29 13.11 -36.16
CA GLY A 92 -3.75 13.22 -36.18
C GLY A 92 -4.21 14.47 -36.94
N PRO A 93 -5.54 14.67 -37.08
CA PRO A 93 -6.12 15.77 -37.86
C PRO A 93 -5.75 17.18 -37.37
N ASN A 94 -5.37 17.33 -36.09
CA ASN A 94 -5.06 18.63 -35.48
C ASN A 94 -3.58 18.78 -35.13
N TYR A 95 -2.69 18.11 -35.85
CA TYR A 95 -1.25 18.19 -35.62
C TYR A 95 -0.66 19.54 -36.11
N GLU A 96 -0.27 20.40 -35.18
CA GLU A 96 0.47 21.63 -35.48
C GLU A 96 1.99 21.39 -35.39
N GLU A 97 2.72 21.53 -36.50
CA GLU A 97 4.17 21.28 -36.58
C GLU A 97 5.02 22.16 -35.63
N GLN A 98 4.51 23.33 -35.21
CA GLN A 98 5.23 24.21 -34.29
C GLN A 98 5.03 23.88 -32.81
N GLN A 99 3.95 23.16 -32.44
CA GLN A 99 3.61 22.90 -31.04
C GLN A 99 3.53 21.39 -30.69
N GLY A 100 3.32 20.51 -31.66
CA GLY A 100 3.21 19.07 -31.46
C GLY A 100 2.13 18.68 -30.44
N TYR A 101 2.17 17.44 -29.96
CA TYR A 101 1.38 17.03 -28.80
C TYR A 101 2.23 17.10 -27.54
N ASN A 102 1.71 17.73 -26.50
CA ASN A 102 2.42 17.89 -25.23
C ASN A 102 2.26 16.69 -24.29
N THR A 103 1.30 15.79 -24.55
CA THR A 103 1.00 14.60 -23.73
C THR A 103 0.58 13.41 -24.60
N ILE A 104 0.82 12.20 -24.07
CA ILE A 104 0.44 10.92 -24.72
C ILE A 104 -1.08 10.83 -24.94
N SER A 105 -1.87 11.26 -23.96
CA SER A 105 -3.34 11.22 -24.01
C SER A 105 -3.90 12.07 -25.14
N LEU A 106 -3.37 13.28 -25.34
CA LEU A 106 -3.80 14.18 -26.40
C LEU A 106 -3.51 13.60 -27.79
N ALA A 107 -2.34 12.97 -27.95
CA ALA A 107 -1.97 12.32 -29.20
C ALA A 107 -2.89 11.12 -29.52
N HIS A 108 -3.23 10.31 -28.51
CA HIS A 108 -4.17 9.19 -28.67
C HIS A 108 -5.60 9.66 -28.98
N GLU A 109 -6.08 10.71 -28.31
CA GLU A 109 -7.41 11.28 -28.54
C GLU A 109 -7.57 11.90 -29.93
N ASP A 110 -6.49 12.49 -30.46
CA ASP A 110 -6.45 12.99 -31.85
C ASP A 110 -6.24 11.85 -32.88
N GLY A 111 -6.20 10.59 -32.42
CA GLY A 111 -6.02 9.42 -33.28
C GLY A 111 -4.62 9.29 -33.88
N ALA A 112 -3.64 10.00 -33.32
CA ALA A 112 -2.25 9.89 -33.73
C ALA A 112 -1.68 8.53 -33.32
N VAL A 113 -0.85 7.96 -34.19
CA VAL A 113 -0.12 6.73 -33.88
C VAL A 113 1.20 7.13 -33.23
N ILE A 114 1.41 6.73 -31.98
CA ILE A 114 2.58 7.09 -31.19
C ILE A 114 3.40 5.86 -30.78
N LEU A 115 4.70 6.05 -30.65
CA LEU A 115 5.64 5.11 -30.03
C LEU A 115 6.13 5.71 -28.71
N ALA A 116 5.56 5.29 -27.59
CA ALA A 116 6.05 5.64 -26.26
C ALA A 116 7.30 4.81 -25.93
N TYR A 117 8.40 5.45 -25.50
CA TYR A 117 9.69 4.78 -25.26
C TYR A 117 10.36 5.13 -23.93
N GLY A 118 9.63 5.79 -23.04
CA GLY A 118 10.11 6.19 -21.73
C GLY A 118 9.14 7.21 -21.24
#